data_AF-A0A848UYM7-F1
#
_entry.id   AF-A0A848UYM7-F1
#
_cell.length_a   1.000
_cell.length_b   1.000
_cell.length_c   1.000
_cell.angle_alpha   90.00
_cell.angle_beta   90.00
_cell.angle_gamma   90.00
#
_symmetry.space_group_name_H-M   'P 1'
#
loop_
_entity.id
_entity.type
_entity.pdbx_description
1 polymer ?
#
loop_
_entity_poly.entity_id
_entity_poly.type
_entity_poly.pdbx_seq_one_letter_code
_entity_poly.pdbx_strand_id
1 'polypeptide(L)' 'MDAFIVDGIRTPIGSFGGTLSPVRTDDLAAIPLRELLKRNPELPPDVIEDVY' A
#
# COMPACT_ATOMS: atom_id res chain seq x y z
N MET A 1 -6.92 7.38 24.32
CA MET A 1 -6.66 6.35 23.30
C MET A 1 -5.60 6.94 22.41
N ASP A 2 -4.46 6.28 22.35
CA ASP A 2 -3.31 6.77 21.62
C ASP A 2 -3.28 6.10 20.25
N ALA A 3 -2.80 6.82 19.24
CA ALA A 3 -2.66 6.32 17.88
C ALA A 3 -1.19 6.31 17.50
N PHE A 4 -0.77 5.24 16.83
CA PHE A 4 0.61 5.03 16.42
C PHE A 4 0.68 4.73 14.94
N ILE A 5 1.68 5.29 14.26
CA ILE A 5 2.05 4.87 12.91
C ILE A 5 3.06 3.73 13.05
N VAL A 6 2.67 2.53 12.62
CA VAL A 6 3.48 1.31 12.80
C VAL A 6 4.43 1.07 11.63
N ASP A 7 3.97 1.29 10.40
CA ASP A 7 4.76 1.11 9.18
C ASP A 7 4.24 2.04 8.07
N GLY A 8 5.05 2.27 7.05
CA GLY A 8 4.70 3.05 5.86
C GLY A 8 5.53 2.65 4.65
N ILE A 9 4.88 2.48 3.51
CA ILE A 9 5.52 2.21 2.22
C ILE A 9 4.75 2.89 1.08
N ARG A 10 5.43 3.12 -0.03
CA ARG A 10 4.86 3.70 -1.24
C ARG A 10 5.52 3.13 -2.48
N THR A 11 4.84 3.29 -3.62
CA THR A 11 5.48 3.11 -4.92
C THR A 11 6.46 4.26 -5.20
N PRO A 12 7.37 4.10 -6.18
CA PRO A 12 8.03 5.23 -6.83
C PRO A 12 7.00 6.20 -7.42
N ILE A 13 7.41 7.45 -7.62
CA ILE A 13 6.60 8.46 -8.30
C ILE A 13 6.94 8.39 -9.79
N GLY A 14 5.93 8.19 -10.64
CA GLY A 14 6.08 8.14 -12.09
C GLY A 14 5.93 9.52 -12.73
N SER A 15 6.63 9.74 -13.83
CA SER A 15 6.41 10.90 -14.71
C SER A 15 5.17 10.70 -15.58
N PHE A 16 4.55 11.80 -16.04
CA PHE A 16 3.47 11.74 -17.03
C PHE A 16 3.93 11.00 -18.30
N GLY A 17 3.18 9.99 -18.74
CA GLY A 17 3.56 9.11 -19.86
C GLY A 17 4.79 8.22 -19.60
N GLY A 18 5.26 8.13 -18.36
CA GLY A 18 6.47 7.40 -17.97
C GLY A 18 6.23 5.92 -17.65
N THR A 19 7.14 5.34 -16.87
CA THR A 19 7.20 3.89 -16.58
C THR A 19 5.98 3.32 -15.86
N LEU A 20 5.25 4.13 -15.10
CA LEU A 20 4.02 3.72 -14.42
C LEU A 20 2.75 4.00 -15.24
N SER A 21 2.85 4.67 -16.39
CA SER A 21 1.70 4.98 -17.24
C SER A 21 0.91 3.75 -17.74
N PRO A 22 1.51 2.56 -17.98
CA PRO A 22 0.72 1.39 -18.38
C PRO A 22 0.09 0.65 -17.19
N VAL A 23 0.42 1.02 -15.94
CA VAL A 23 -0.13 0.36 -14.75
C VAL A 23 -1.49 0.98 -14.44
N ARG A 24 -2.53 0.14 -14.32
CA ARG A 24 -3.85 0.62 -13.91
C ARG A 24 -3.77 1.20 -12.50
N THR A 25 -4.59 2.21 -12.23
CA THR A 25 -4.55 2.93 -10.96
C THR A 25 -4.85 2.04 -9.75
N ASP A 26 -5.77 1.09 -9.88
CA ASP A 26 -6.10 0.10 -8.85
C ASP A 26 -4.97 -0.91 -8.61
N ASP A 27 -4.35 -1.41 -9.68
CA ASP A 27 -3.16 -2.25 -9.56
C ASP A 27 -2.01 -1.50 -8.87
N LEU A 28 -1.81 -0.21 -9.20
CA LEU A 28 -0.80 0.64 -8.58
C LEU A 28 -1.08 0.86 -7.09
N ALA A 29 -2.34 1.08 -6.72
CA ALA A 29 -2.77 1.22 -5.32
C ALA A 29 -2.63 -0.08 -4.51
N ALA A 30 -2.80 -1.24 -5.15
CA ALA A 30 -2.67 -2.54 -4.50
C ALA A 30 -1.22 -2.92 -4.15
N ILE A 31 -0.21 -2.35 -4.85
CA ILE A 31 1.21 -2.64 -4.60
C ILE A 31 1.64 -2.35 -3.15
N PRO A 32 1.46 -1.13 -2.60
CA PRO A 32 1.85 -0.84 -1.22
C PRO A 32 1.06 -1.65 -0.20
N LEU A 33 -0.25 -1.90 -0.43
CA LEU A 33 -1.08 -2.72 0.46
C LEU A 33 -0.55 -4.16 0.56
N ARG A 34 -0.22 -4.77 -0.59
CA ARG A 34 0.35 -6.12 -0.65
C ARG A 34 1.70 -6.19 0.06
N GLU A 35 2.55 -5.18 -0.14
CA GLU A 35 3.87 -5.18 0.50
C GLU A 35 3.78 -4.92 2.02
N LEU A 36 2.80 -4.12 2.49
CA LEU A 36 2.55 -3.96 3.93
C LEU A 36 2.14 -5.27 4.60
N LEU A 37 1.20 -6.02 4.00
CA LEU A 37 0.81 -7.34 4.53
C LEU A 37 1.99 -8.31 4.52
N LYS A 38 2.83 -8.28 3.48
CA LYS A 38 4.02 -9.13 3.38
C LYS A 38 5.09 -8.78 4.42
N ARG A 39 5.29 -7.49 4.72
CA ARG A 39 6.25 -7.01 5.74
C ARG A 39 5.80 -7.29 7.17
N ASN A 40 4.49 -7.45 7.37
CA ASN A 40 3.86 -7.67 8.66
C ASN A 40 3.09 -9.02 8.66
N PRO A 41 3.80 -10.17 8.56
CA PRO A 41 3.16 -11.48 8.36
C PRO A 41 2.29 -11.95 9.54
N GLU A 42 2.45 -11.32 10.71
CA GLU A 42 1.67 -11.62 11.92
C GLU A 42 0.35 -10.81 11.98
N LEU A 43 0.15 -9.82 11.09
CA LEU A 43 -1.08 -9.04 11.03
C LEU A 43 -2.18 -9.83 10.30
N PRO A 44 -3.26 -10.24 10.97
CA PRO A 44 -4.38 -10.89 10.30
C PRO A 44 -5.13 -9.84 9.45
N PRO A 45 -5.32 -10.02 8.13
CA PRO A 45 -5.92 -8.98 7.29
C PRO A 45 -7.37 -8.64 7.64
N ASP A 46 -8.09 -9.56 8.29
CA ASP A 46 -9.49 -9.42 8.70
C ASP A 46 -9.69 -8.46 9.89
N VAL A 47 -8.63 -8.07 10.61
CA VAL A 47 -8.71 -7.07 11.69
C VAL A 47 -8.58 -5.63 11.19
N ILE A 48 -8.33 -5.43 9.89
CA ILE A 48 -8.26 -4.10 9.29
C ILE A 48 -9.70 -3.57 9.16
N GLU A 49 -10.03 -2.55 9.94
CA GLU A 49 -11.37 -1.98 9.97
C GLU A 49 -11.67 -1.14 8.71
N ASP A 50 -10.73 -0.29 8.31
CA ASP A 50 -10.90 0.64 7.19
C ASP A 50 -9.63 0.75 6.33
N VAL A 51 -9.83 1.06 5.04
CA VAL A 51 -8.79 1.46 4.10
C VAL A 51 -9.22 2.78 3.46
N TYR A 52 -8.44 3.84 3.72
CA TYR A 52 -8.68 5.20 3.23
C TYR A 52 -7.80 5.54 2.03
#